data_AF-A0A515HGI5-F1
#
_entry.id   AF-A0A515HGI5-F1
#
_cell.length_a   1.000
_cell.length_b   1.000
_cell.length_c   1.000
_cell.angle_alpha   90.00
_cell.angle_beta   90.00
_cell.angle_gamma   90.00
#
_symmetry.space_group_name_H-M   'P 1'
#
loop_
_entity.id
_entity.type
_entity.pdbx_description
1 polymer ?
#
loop_
_entity_poly.entity_id
_entity_poly.type
_entity_poly.pdbx_seq_one_letter_code
_entity_poly.pdbx_strand_id
1 'polypeptide(L)'
;MLTISTPCLDQMLTSFTSHEEEHNQQKQHQHLLIHPRREPVSTRPAQSHCLLLRCAELIHHADFAAARHAISILSANSSPTGDAADRLTHHFTCALSLRLRFLPASPHDPNLILSFNQLTPFHRFSHLTANQAIL
;
A
#
# COMPACT_ATOMS: atom_id res chain seq x y z
N MET A 1 -20.84 11.53 -39.62
CA MET A 1 -19.57 12.29 -39.61
C MET A 1 -19.54 13.07 -38.31
N LEU A 2 -18.65 12.88 -37.33
CA LEU A 2 -17.31 12.29 -37.26
C LEU A 2 -17.15 11.61 -35.89
N THR A 3 -16.68 10.36 -35.84
CA THR A 3 -16.10 9.77 -34.63
C THR A 3 -14.61 10.11 -34.63
N ILE A 4 -14.17 10.87 -33.63
CA ILE A 4 -12.77 11.24 -33.46
C ILE A 4 -12.04 10.01 -32.90
N SER A 5 -11.23 9.40 -33.76
CA SER A 5 -10.33 8.31 -33.42
C SER A 5 -9.10 8.89 -32.71
N THR A 6 -8.78 8.40 -31.51
CA THR A 6 -7.61 8.80 -30.70
C THR A 6 -6.51 7.72 -30.79
N PRO A 7 -5.59 7.79 -31.78
CA PRO A 7 -4.56 6.75 -31.99
C PRO A 7 -3.35 6.86 -31.04
N CYS A 8 -3.33 7.82 -30.11
CA CYS A 8 -2.14 8.12 -29.31
C CYS A 8 -1.94 7.16 -28.11
N LEU A 9 -3.02 6.57 -27.57
CA LEU A 9 -2.92 5.76 -26.35
C LEU A 9 -2.33 4.36 -26.61
N ASP A 10 -2.69 3.74 -27.74
CA ASP A 10 -2.19 2.40 -28.11
C ASP A 10 -0.70 2.39 -28.47
N GLN A 11 -0.18 3.47 -29.06
CA GLN A 11 1.25 3.58 -29.40
C GLN A 11 2.15 3.78 -28.16
N MET A 12 1.60 4.27 -27.05
CA MET A 12 2.39 4.47 -25.83
C MET A 12 2.52 3.15 -25.03
N LEU A 13 1.51 2.28 -25.09
CA LEU A 13 1.52 0.98 -24.41
C LEU A 13 2.46 -0.04 -25.07
N THR A 14 2.68 0.05 -26.39
CA THR A 14 3.63 -0.81 -27.10
C THR A 14 5.08 -0.42 -26.88
N SER A 15 5.35 0.83 -26.50
CA SER A 15 6.72 1.31 -26.21
C SER A 15 7.30 0.73 -24.92
N PHE A 16 6.47 0.24 -24.00
CA PHE A 16 6.93 -0.41 -22.76
C PHE A 16 7.24 -1.90 -22.92
N THR A 17 6.91 -2.52 -24.06
CA THR A 17 7.01 -3.98 -24.25
C THR A 17 8.11 -4.43 -25.23
N SER A 18 8.93 -3.53 -25.76
CA SER A 18 9.87 -3.84 -26.87
C SER A 18 11.35 -3.68 -26.56
N HIS A 19 11.79 -3.90 -25.32
CA HIS A 19 13.24 -3.95 -25.03
C HIS A 19 13.69 -5.26 -24.37
N GLU A 20 13.13 -6.39 -24.82
CA GLU A 20 13.72 -7.70 -24.59
C GLU A 20 13.87 -8.39 -25.96
N GLU A 21 15.02 -8.21 -26.62
CA GLU A 21 15.78 -9.28 -27.29
C GLU A 21 16.96 -8.71 -28.13
N GLU A 22 18.11 -9.39 -28.02
CA GLU A 22 19.24 -9.45 -28.95
C GLU A 22 20.30 -8.31 -28.96
N HIS A 23 21.24 -8.36 -28.00
CA HIS A 23 22.66 -8.28 -28.38
C HIS A 23 23.57 -9.07 -27.43
N ASN A 24 23.90 -10.29 -27.85
CA ASN A 24 24.97 -11.10 -27.29
C ASN A 24 26.29 -10.72 -27.98
N GLN A 25 27.18 -10.03 -27.28
CA GLN A 25 28.62 -10.09 -27.53
C GLN A 25 29.43 -9.56 -26.33
N GLN A 26 29.98 -10.51 -25.57
CA GLN A 26 31.31 -10.46 -24.97
C GLN A 26 31.64 -9.30 -23.99
N LYS A 27 31.23 -9.44 -22.72
CA LYS A 27 32.03 -8.89 -21.60
C LYS A 27 31.94 -9.77 -20.36
N GLN A 28 33.00 -10.54 -20.20
CA GLN A 28 33.36 -11.40 -19.08
C GLN A 28 33.49 -10.57 -17.78
N HIS A 29 32.42 -10.35 -17.03
CA HIS A 29 32.48 -9.92 -15.62
C HIS A 29 31.31 -10.52 -14.83
N GLN A 30 31.66 -11.42 -13.90
CA GLN A 30 30.84 -11.99 -12.83
C GLN A 30 29.66 -11.11 -12.40
N HIS A 31 28.45 -11.45 -12.84
CA HIS A 31 27.22 -11.00 -12.19
C HIS A 31 26.60 -12.20 -11.48
N LEU A 32 26.61 -12.15 -10.15
CA LEU A 32 25.84 -13.04 -9.29
C LEU A 32 24.42 -13.18 -9.85
N LEU A 33 24.01 -14.40 -10.18
CA LEU A 33 22.61 -14.72 -10.51
C LEU A 33 21.74 -14.45 -9.29
N ILE A 34 21.18 -13.25 -9.18
CA ILE A 34 20.02 -12.99 -8.34
C ILE A 34 18.83 -13.60 -9.09
N HIS A 35 18.60 -14.89 -8.85
CA HIS A 35 17.31 -15.50 -9.18
C HIS A 35 16.22 -14.69 -8.44
N PRO A 36 15.16 -14.21 -9.11
CA PRO A 36 13.96 -13.79 -8.42
C PRO A 36 13.36 -15.05 -7.82
N ARG A 37 13.70 -15.30 -6.55
CA ARG A 37 13.09 -16.34 -5.73
C ARG A 37 11.60 -16.02 -5.67
N ARG A 38 10.79 -16.75 -6.45
CA ARG A 38 9.33 -16.76 -6.33
C ARG A 38 9.03 -17.30 -4.94
N GLU A 39 9.00 -16.42 -3.95
CA GLU A 39 8.46 -16.73 -2.64
C GLU A 39 7.01 -17.21 -2.82
N PRO A 40 6.59 -18.27 -2.13
CA PRO A 40 5.20 -18.72 -2.18
C PRO A 40 4.30 -17.55 -1.79
N VAL A 41 3.26 -17.31 -2.59
CA VAL A 41 2.21 -16.35 -2.24
C VAL A 41 1.61 -16.78 -0.90
N SER A 42 2.07 -16.14 0.17
CA SER A 42 1.51 -16.30 1.50
C SER A 42 0.05 -15.85 1.41
N THR A 43 -0.89 -16.74 1.70
CA THR A 43 -2.33 -16.43 1.71
C THR A 43 -2.75 -15.65 2.95
N ARG A 44 -1.85 -15.50 3.92
CA ARG A 44 -2.05 -14.77 5.18
C ARG A 44 -2.48 -13.30 5.01
N PRO A 45 -1.87 -12.48 4.12
CA PRO A 45 -2.25 -11.09 3.91
C PRO A 45 -3.69 -10.94 3.39
N ALA A 46 -4.13 -11.86 2.53
CA ALA A 46 -5.50 -11.86 2.02
C ALA A 46 -6.51 -12.20 3.12
N GLN A 47 -6.15 -13.14 4.01
CA GLN A 47 -7.01 -13.54 5.14
C GLN A 47 -7.14 -12.42 6.18
N SER A 48 -6.04 -11.77 6.56
CA SER A 48 -6.09 -10.66 7.51
C SER A 48 -6.88 -9.48 6.95
N HIS A 49 -6.75 -9.20 5.65
CA HIS A 49 -7.53 -8.16 4.97
C HIS A 49 -9.03 -8.46 4.99
N CYS A 50 -9.46 -9.67 4.62
CA CYS A 50 -10.87 -10.05 4.70
C CYS A 50 -11.43 -9.94 6.13
N LEU A 51 -10.63 -10.33 7.14
CA LEU A 51 -11.03 -10.23 8.53
C LEU A 51 -11.13 -8.76 9.00
N LEU A 52 -10.28 -7.87 8.52
CA LEU A 52 -10.38 -6.42 8.76
C LEU A 52 -11.66 -5.83 8.19
N LEU A 53 -12.00 -6.15 6.94
CA LEU A 53 -13.25 -5.71 6.32
C LEU A 53 -14.45 -6.21 7.12
N ARG A 54 -14.44 -7.50 7.47
CA ARG A 54 -15.51 -8.08 8.26
C ARG A 54 -15.64 -7.43 9.64
N CYS A 55 -14.53 -7.12 10.30
CA CYS A 55 -14.53 -6.40 11.57
C CYS A 55 -15.16 -5.00 11.42
N ALA A 56 -14.86 -4.28 10.33
CA ALA A 56 -15.46 -2.98 10.04
C ALA A 56 -16.99 -3.10 9.82
N GLU A 57 -17.44 -4.13 9.11
CA GLU A 57 -18.87 -4.43 8.94
C GLU A 57 -19.55 -4.71 10.28
N LEU A 58 -18.94 -5.52 11.15
CA LEU A 58 -19.49 -5.84 12.47
C LEU A 58 -19.63 -4.58 13.34
N ILE A 59 -18.65 -3.69 13.30
CA ILE A 59 -18.72 -2.38 13.98
C ILE A 59 -19.86 -1.53 13.40
N HIS A 60 -20.01 -1.50 12.08
CA HIS A 60 -21.08 -0.75 11.41
C HIS A 60 -22.48 -1.25 11.79
N HIS A 61 -22.66 -2.58 11.90
CA HIS A 61 -23.92 -3.19 12.32
C HIS A 61 -24.10 -3.23 13.85
N ALA A 62 -23.21 -2.60 14.61
CA ALA A 62 -23.19 -2.56 16.07
C ALA A 62 -23.07 -3.93 16.78
N ASP A 63 -22.57 -4.96 16.09
CA ASP A 63 -22.20 -6.24 16.72
C ASP A 63 -20.81 -6.13 17.37
N PHE A 64 -20.77 -5.45 18.51
CA PHE A 64 -19.53 -5.16 19.22
C PHE A 64 -18.90 -6.41 19.84
N ALA A 65 -19.67 -7.44 20.15
CA ALA A 65 -19.15 -8.68 20.71
C ALA A 65 -18.32 -9.43 19.67
N ALA A 66 -18.87 -9.65 18.47
CA ALA A 66 -18.15 -10.27 17.37
C ALA A 66 -16.98 -9.40 16.90
N ALA A 67 -17.16 -8.06 16.85
CA ALA A 67 -16.09 -7.14 16.49
C ALA A 67 -14.91 -7.21 17.46
N ARG A 68 -15.15 -7.28 18.77
CA ARG A 68 -14.09 -7.43 19.79
C ARG A 68 -13.34 -8.74 19.64
N HIS A 69 -14.04 -9.83 19.30
CA HIS A 69 -13.41 -11.11 19.03
C HIS A 69 -12.51 -11.04 17.78
N ALA A 70 -13.01 -10.47 16.68
CA ALA A 70 -12.23 -10.26 15.47
C ALA A 70 -10.98 -9.42 15.73
N ILE A 71 -11.09 -8.34 16.52
CA ILE A 71 -9.95 -7.52 16.96
C ILE A 71 -8.94 -8.35 17.74
N SER A 72 -9.39 -9.23 18.64
CA SER A 72 -8.50 -10.11 19.40
C SER A 72 -7.68 -11.01 18.48
N ILE A 73 -8.32 -11.64 17.49
CA ILE A 73 -7.65 -12.49 16.50
C ILE A 73 -6.64 -11.66 15.70
N LEU A 74 -7.05 -10.52 15.17
CA LEU A 74 -6.19 -9.64 14.37
C LEU A 74 -4.96 -9.18 15.17
N SER A 75 -5.16 -8.80 16.44
CA SER A 75 -4.06 -8.34 17.30
C SER A 75 -3.02 -9.43 17.57
N ALA A 76 -3.46 -10.69 17.72
CA ALA A 76 -2.57 -11.82 17.96
C ALA A 76 -1.74 -12.22 16.73
N ASN A 77 -2.18 -11.83 15.53
CA ASN A 77 -1.55 -12.20 14.26
C ASN A 77 -0.92 -11.01 13.53
N SER A 78 -0.87 -9.83 14.15
CA SER A 78 -0.30 -8.62 13.54
C SER A 78 0.97 -8.19 14.26
N SER A 79 1.87 -7.51 13.55
CA SER A 79 3.13 -7.03 14.11
C SER A 79 3.46 -5.60 13.66
N PRO A 80 3.83 -4.68 14.58
CA PRO A 80 4.21 -3.30 14.22
C PRO A 80 5.56 -3.20 13.53
N THR A 81 6.43 -4.20 13.67
CA THR A 81 7.78 -4.26 13.07
C THR A 81 7.93 -5.41 12.08
N GLY A 82 6.84 -6.12 11.78
CA GLY A 82 6.80 -7.21 10.82
C GLY A 82 6.88 -6.71 9.37
N ASP A 83 6.45 -7.56 8.45
CA ASP A 83 6.37 -7.19 7.04
C ASP A 83 5.33 -6.07 6.79
N ALA A 84 5.25 -5.60 5.55
CA ALA A 84 4.30 -4.53 5.20
C ALA A 84 2.83 -4.92 5.49
N ALA A 85 2.46 -6.18 5.32
CA ALA A 85 1.10 -6.67 5.55
C ALA A 85 0.78 -6.79 7.03
N ASP A 86 1.71 -7.27 7.85
CA ASP A 86 1.61 -7.34 9.30
C ASP A 86 1.45 -5.93 9.89
N ARG A 87 2.26 -4.99 9.42
CA ARG A 87 2.22 -3.58 9.84
C ARG A 87 0.89 -2.94 9.48
N LEU A 88 0.42 -3.16 8.26
CA LEU A 88 -0.88 -2.68 7.80
C LEU A 88 -1.99 -3.22 8.70
N THR A 89 -1.99 -4.54 8.92
CA THR A 89 -2.98 -5.23 9.76
C THR A 89 -2.96 -4.67 11.19
N HIS A 90 -1.78 -4.46 11.75
CA HIS A 90 -1.60 -3.92 13.09
C HIS A 90 -2.24 -2.53 13.22
N HIS A 91 -1.87 -1.59 12.34
CA HIS A 91 -2.37 -0.22 12.40
C HIS A 91 -3.89 -0.13 12.21
N PHE A 92 -4.46 -0.90 11.27
CA PHE A 92 -5.92 -0.94 11.10
C PHE A 92 -6.63 -1.57 12.30
N THR A 93 -6.05 -2.61 12.90
CA THR A 93 -6.60 -3.23 14.12
C THR A 93 -6.64 -2.24 15.28
N CYS A 94 -5.57 -1.47 15.48
CA CYS A 94 -5.54 -0.37 16.45
C CYS A 94 -6.64 0.66 16.17
N ALA A 95 -6.77 1.11 14.92
CA ALA A 95 -7.79 2.08 14.52
C ALA A 95 -9.23 1.56 14.75
N LEU A 96 -9.51 0.30 14.42
CA LEU A 96 -10.81 -0.35 14.66
C LEU A 96 -11.10 -0.47 16.17
N SER A 97 -10.08 -0.80 16.97
CA SER A 97 -10.19 -0.85 18.44
C SER A 97 -10.51 0.51 19.05
N LEU A 98 -9.85 1.57 18.60
CA LEU A 98 -10.14 2.95 19.02
C LEU A 98 -11.56 3.36 18.64
N ARG A 99 -11.98 3.07 17.39
CA ARG A 99 -13.33 3.36 16.91
C ARG A 99 -14.40 2.67 17.75
N LEU A 100 -14.21 1.39 18.08
CA LEU A 100 -15.14 0.62 18.90
C LEU A 100 -15.28 1.18 20.32
N ARG A 101 -14.21 1.80 20.85
CA ARG A 101 -14.20 2.46 22.16
C ARG A 101 -14.58 3.94 22.10
N PHE A 102 -14.94 4.45 20.91
CA PHE A 102 -15.19 5.87 20.66
C PHE A 102 -14.05 6.79 21.16
N LEU A 103 -12.81 6.32 21.07
CA LEU A 103 -11.62 7.06 21.51
C LEU A 103 -11.08 7.93 20.37
N PRO A 104 -10.66 9.17 20.65
CA PRO A 104 -9.99 10.01 19.67
C PRO A 104 -8.60 9.46 19.31
N ALA A 105 -8.12 9.78 18.11
CA ALA A 105 -6.75 9.50 17.72
C ALA A 105 -5.78 10.35 18.56
N SER A 106 -4.61 9.78 18.88
CA SER A 106 -3.55 10.46 19.63
C SER A 106 -3.09 11.74 18.90
N PRO A 107 -2.69 12.79 19.63
CA PRO A 107 -2.22 14.05 19.04
C PRO A 107 -1.05 13.87 18.08
N HIS A 108 -1.02 14.72 17.04
CA HIS A 108 -0.02 14.74 15.98
C HIS A 108 1.34 15.23 16.47
N ASP A 109 2.41 14.50 16.12
CA ASP A 109 3.79 14.94 16.31
C ASP A 109 4.24 15.77 15.09
N PRO A 110 4.61 17.06 15.25
CA PRO A 110 5.09 17.88 14.14
C PRO A 110 6.36 17.34 13.48
N ASN A 111 7.19 16.57 14.20
CA ASN A 111 8.40 15.96 13.64
C ASN A 111 8.08 14.87 12.61
N LEU A 112 6.89 14.27 12.69
CA LEU A 112 6.43 13.29 11.70
C LEU A 112 6.24 13.91 10.32
N ILE A 113 5.74 15.15 10.25
CA ILE A 113 5.55 15.85 8.97
C ILE A 113 6.90 16.14 8.30
N LEU A 114 7.89 16.56 9.10
CA LEU A 114 9.22 16.84 8.59
C LEU A 114 9.92 15.57 8.09
N SER A 115 9.84 14.46 8.83
CA SER A 115 10.42 13.19 8.41
C SER A 115 9.68 12.57 7.21
N PHE A 116 8.36 12.71 7.12
CA PHE A 116 7.58 12.24 5.98
C PHE A 116 7.94 12.94 4.67
N ASN A 117 8.25 14.25 4.71
CA ASN A 117 8.75 15.01 3.57
C ASN A 117 10.10 14.48 3.05
N GLN A 118 10.89 13.86 3.91
CA GLN A 118 12.18 13.25 3.52
C GLN A 118 12.02 11.83 2.97
N LEU A 119 10.99 11.10 3.41
CA LEU A 119 10.79 9.70 3.05
C LEU A 119 9.99 9.52 1.74
N THR A 120 9.10 10.45 1.41
CA THR A 120 8.21 10.31 0.26
C THR A 120 8.05 11.60 -0.53
N PRO A 121 7.83 11.53 -1.86
CA PRO A 121 7.70 12.72 -2.70
C PRO A 121 6.33 13.40 -2.60
N PHE A 122 5.32 12.75 -2.01
CA PHE A 122 3.92 13.19 -2.10
C PHE A 122 3.71 14.62 -1.58
N HIS A 123 4.28 14.94 -0.41
CA HIS A 123 4.13 16.27 0.18
C HIS A 123 4.80 17.36 -0.67
N ARG A 124 5.97 17.08 -1.27
CA ARG A 124 6.67 18.03 -2.15
C ARG A 124 5.92 18.21 -3.45
N PHE A 125 5.43 17.11 -4.04
CA PHE A 125 4.61 17.14 -5.24
C PHE A 125 3.38 18.03 -5.04
N SER A 126 2.57 17.77 -4.00
CA SER A 126 1.39 18.58 -3.70
C SER A 126 1.72 20.07 -3.52
N HIS A 127 2.79 20.39 -2.79
CA HIS A 127 3.22 21.77 -2.58
C HIS A 127 3.61 22.47 -3.90
N LEU A 128 4.46 21.83 -4.71
CA LEU A 128 4.93 22.42 -5.96
C LEU A 128 3.77 22.65 -6.94
N THR A 129 2.88 21.66 -7.08
CA THR A 129 1.73 21.76 -7.99
C THR A 129 0.72 22.80 -7.50
N ALA A 130 0.42 22.86 -6.20
CA ALA A 130 -0.48 23.88 -5.65
C ALA A 130 0.09 25.30 -5.84
N ASN A 131 1.38 25.49 -5.55
CA ASN A 131 2.03 26.78 -5.73
C ASN A 131 2.02 27.23 -7.19
N GLN A 132 2.18 26.30 -8.14
CA GLN A 132 2.10 26.59 -9.57
C GLN A 132 0.69 26.90 -10.08
N ALA A 133 -0.36 26.48 -9.36
CA ALA A 133 -1.75 26.74 -9.75
C ALA A 133 -2.30 28.04 -9.14
N ILE A 134 -1.68 28.52 -8.05
CA ILE A 134 -2.09 29.75 -7.34
C ILE A 134 -1.41 30.99 -7.94
N LEU A 135 -0.18 30.85 -8.43
CA LEU A 135 0.60 31.90 -9.10
C LEU A 135 0.17 32.07 -10.56
#